data_AF-A0A8J2PWK7-F1
#
_entry.id   AF-A0A8J2PWK7-F1
#
_cell.length_a   1.000
_cell.length_b   1.000
_cell.length_c   1.000
_cell.angle_alpha   90.00
_cell.angle_beta   90.00
_cell.angle_gamma   90.00
#
_symmetry.space_group_name_H-M   'P 1'
#
loop_
_entity.id
_entity.type
_entity.pdbx_description
1 polymer ?
#
loop_
_entity_poly.entity_id
_entity_poly.type
_entity_poly.pdbx_seq_one_letter_code
_entity_poly.pdbx_strand_id
1 'polypeptide(L)'
;SSNTFAVLKRCLSYTHPTETFPRLPRIADYSMNSAVYKNVLRVLESWPLDPTKKSRDFGEFIRQQVLKNFGGAAASQVNSNCWEDISNRLQRISSDHYKRTFSVSQAKSATGLSEQECHQAISNDFLAYLQEEDKSVISRVKGKFKISQSS
;
A
#
# COMPACT_ATOMS: atom_id res chain seq x y z
N SER A 1 7.77 -3.55 19.40
CA SER A 1 6.59 -3.73 18.53
C SER A 1 6.96 -3.44 17.07
N SER A 2 8.03 -4.05 16.57
CA SER A 2 8.66 -3.65 15.31
C SER A 2 8.92 -4.91 14.50
N ASN A 3 7.95 -5.37 13.70
CA ASN A 3 8.22 -6.40 12.68
C ASN A 3 7.08 -6.63 11.67
N THR A 4 5.88 -6.10 11.86
CA THR A 4 4.75 -6.29 10.92
C THR A 4 5.04 -5.72 9.53
N PHE A 5 5.60 -4.51 9.45
CA PHE A 5 5.95 -3.89 8.17
C PHE A 5 7.16 -4.55 7.50
N ALA A 6 8.10 -5.08 8.29
CA ALA A 6 9.30 -5.77 7.80
C ALA A 6 8.95 -7.13 7.17
N VAL A 7 8.00 -7.86 7.77
CA VAL A 7 7.49 -9.13 7.23
C VAL A 7 6.71 -8.89 5.93
N LEU A 8 5.87 -7.85 5.88
CA LEU A 8 5.17 -7.46 4.65
C LEU A 8 6.15 -7.04 3.55
N LYS A 9 7.19 -6.24 3.87
CA LYS A 9 8.24 -5.90 2.91
C LYS A 9 8.96 -7.15 2.40
N ARG A 10 9.29 -8.10 3.26
CA ARG A 10 10.03 -9.31 2.89
C ARG A 10 9.22 -10.27 2.02
N CYS A 11 7.90 -10.32 2.19
CA CYS A 11 7.01 -11.11 1.33
C CYS A 11 6.68 -10.41 0.00
N LEU A 12 6.77 -9.08 -0.07
CA LEU A 12 6.31 -8.28 -1.22
C LEU A 12 7.44 -7.62 -2.03
N SER A 13 8.70 -7.79 -1.64
CA SER A 13 9.86 -7.18 -2.30
C SER A 13 10.36 -8.00 -3.50
N TYR A 14 9.81 -7.75 -4.68
CA TYR A 14 10.56 -7.81 -5.94
C TYR A 14 9.89 -6.88 -6.96
N THR A 15 10.55 -5.78 -7.29
CA THR A 15 10.01 -4.70 -8.13
C THR A 15 10.70 -4.70 -9.50
N HIS A 16 9.91 -4.79 -10.57
CA HIS A 16 10.28 -4.23 -11.89
C HIS A 16 9.20 -3.22 -12.30
N PRO A 17 9.55 -2.19 -13.10
CA PRO A 17 8.67 -1.06 -13.36
C PRO A 17 7.68 -1.31 -14.50
N THR A 18 6.48 -0.77 -14.31
CA THR A 18 5.54 -0.22 -15.31
C THR A 18 5.13 -1.11 -16.49
N GLU A 19 4.00 -1.81 -16.34
CA GLU A 19 3.04 -1.99 -17.44
C GLU A 19 1.60 -1.94 -16.92
N THR A 20 0.73 -1.41 -17.78
CA THR A 20 -0.70 -1.14 -17.60
C THR A 20 -1.50 -2.26 -16.93
N PHE A 21 -2.38 -1.85 -16.01
CA PHE A 21 -3.11 -2.69 -15.05
C PHE A 21 -4.11 -3.67 -15.71
N PRO A 22 -3.87 -4.98 -15.65
CA PRO A 22 -4.87 -5.96 -16.03
C PRO A 22 -5.98 -6.01 -14.98
N ARG A 23 -7.23 -6.11 -15.44
CA ARG A 23 -8.38 -6.49 -14.61
C ARG A 23 -8.06 -7.80 -13.90
N LEU A 24 -8.40 -7.93 -12.61
CA LEU A 24 -8.22 -9.18 -11.87
C LEU A 24 -8.84 -10.33 -12.70
N PRO A 25 -8.09 -11.42 -12.98
CA PRO A 25 -8.59 -12.57 -13.71
C PRO A 25 -9.78 -13.19 -12.98
N ARG A 26 -10.71 -13.78 -13.73
CA ARG A 26 -11.92 -14.37 -13.15
C ARG A 26 -11.55 -15.62 -12.35
N ILE A 27 -12.28 -15.85 -11.27
CA ILE A 27 -12.10 -16.99 -10.33
C ILE A 27 -12.08 -18.34 -11.07
N ALA A 28 -12.73 -18.44 -12.23
CA ALA A 28 -12.81 -19.64 -13.05
C ALA A 28 -11.51 -20.01 -13.80
N ASP A 29 -10.55 -19.09 -13.92
CA ASP A 29 -9.36 -19.28 -14.78
C ASP A 29 -8.19 -19.96 -14.05
N TYR A 30 -8.30 -20.23 -12.72
CA TYR A 30 -7.25 -20.86 -11.92
C TYR A 30 -7.59 -22.29 -11.50
N SER A 31 -6.72 -23.23 -11.87
CA SER A 31 -6.75 -24.64 -11.43
C SER A 31 -6.55 -24.82 -9.91
N MET A 32 -6.21 -23.76 -9.15
CA MET A 32 -6.14 -23.84 -7.69
C MET A 32 -7.48 -23.51 -7.06
N ASN A 33 -8.23 -24.56 -6.73
CA ASN A 33 -9.36 -24.50 -5.79
C ASN A 33 -8.84 -24.33 -4.33
N SER A 34 -7.88 -23.44 -4.10
CA SER A 34 -7.26 -23.22 -2.79
C SER A 34 -8.17 -22.35 -1.93
N ALA A 35 -8.58 -22.86 -0.76
CA ALA A 35 -9.36 -22.13 0.22
C ALA A 35 -8.74 -20.77 0.58
N VAL A 36 -7.40 -20.68 0.53
CA VAL A 36 -6.64 -19.46 0.80
C VAL A 36 -6.91 -18.38 -0.23
N TYR A 37 -6.91 -18.72 -1.52
CA TYR A 37 -7.17 -17.74 -2.58
C TYR A 37 -8.59 -17.16 -2.45
N LYS A 38 -9.58 -18.01 -2.17
CA LYS A 38 -10.97 -17.57 -1.92
C LYS A 38 -11.07 -16.63 -0.72
N ASN A 39 -10.35 -16.93 0.37
CA ASN A 39 -10.32 -16.06 1.54
C ASN A 39 -9.68 -14.70 1.23
N VAL A 40 -8.57 -14.69 0.49
CA VAL A 40 -7.91 -13.44 0.06
C VAL A 40 -8.83 -12.60 -0.82
N LEU A 41 -9.55 -13.22 -1.77
CA LEU A 41 -10.51 -12.51 -2.61
C LEU A 41 -11.66 -11.90 -1.80
N ARG A 42 -12.21 -12.64 -0.82
CA ARG A 42 -13.25 -12.11 0.08
C ARG A 42 -12.76 -10.88 0.87
N VAL A 43 -11.51 -10.91 1.34
CA VAL A 43 -10.91 -9.75 2.01
C VAL A 43 -10.77 -8.57 1.05
N LEU A 44 -10.35 -8.82 -0.20
CA LEU A 44 -10.24 -7.79 -1.23
C LEU A 44 -11.58 -7.19 -1.67
N GLU A 45 -12.68 -7.94 -1.61
CA GLU A 45 -14.03 -7.41 -1.86
C GLU A 45 -14.42 -6.35 -0.82
N SER A 46 -14.07 -6.57 0.45
CA SER A 46 -14.30 -5.58 1.51
C SER A 46 -13.35 -4.39 1.48
N TRP A 47 -12.25 -4.47 0.71
CA TRP A 47 -11.22 -3.44 0.72
C TRP A 47 -11.54 -2.31 -0.27
N PRO A 48 -11.79 -1.07 0.21
CA PRO A 48 -12.13 0.04 -0.66
C PRO A 48 -10.95 0.40 -1.58
N LEU A 49 -11.28 0.89 -2.77
CA LEU A 49 -10.31 1.49 -3.68
C LEU A 49 -10.50 3.00 -3.64
N ASP A 50 -9.43 3.74 -3.40
CA ASP A 50 -9.45 5.19 -3.47
C ASP A 50 -8.94 5.66 -4.84
N PRO A 51 -9.84 6.09 -5.76
CA PRO A 51 -9.45 6.52 -7.10
C PRO A 51 -8.64 7.82 -7.08
N THR A 52 -8.61 8.55 -5.97
CA THR A 52 -7.78 9.74 -5.83
C THR A 52 -6.32 9.34 -5.63
N LYS A 53 -6.06 8.20 -4.97
CA LYS A 53 -4.70 7.74 -4.62
C LYS A 53 -4.12 6.75 -5.62
N LYS A 54 -4.42 6.87 -6.92
CA LYS A 54 -3.86 5.98 -7.96
C LYS A 54 -2.35 5.83 -7.82
N SER A 55 -1.83 4.61 -8.00
CA SER A 55 -0.42 4.19 -7.80
C SER A 55 0.08 4.13 -6.35
N ARG A 56 -0.63 4.76 -5.40
CA ARG A 56 -0.29 4.75 -3.97
C ARG A 56 -1.36 4.10 -3.11
N ASP A 57 -2.48 3.72 -3.72
CA ASP A 57 -3.60 3.07 -3.06
C ASP A 57 -3.17 1.68 -2.59
N PHE A 58 -3.39 1.43 -1.31
CA PHE A 58 -2.98 0.18 -0.69
C PHE A 58 -3.83 -1.01 -1.20
N GLY A 59 -5.12 -0.78 -1.48
CA GLY A 59 -5.99 -1.80 -2.04
C GLY A 59 -5.58 -2.21 -3.46
N GLU A 60 -5.14 -1.25 -4.28
CA GLU A 60 -4.57 -1.49 -5.61
C GLU A 60 -3.27 -2.31 -5.49
N PHE A 61 -2.38 -1.91 -4.58
CA PHE A 61 -1.14 -2.62 -4.33
C PHE A 61 -1.37 -4.09 -3.91
N ILE A 62 -2.30 -4.36 -2.98
CA ILE A 62 -2.59 -5.75 -2.57
C ILE A 62 -3.09 -6.57 -3.77
N ARG A 63 -4.00 -6.00 -4.59
CA ARG A 63 -4.54 -6.69 -5.77
C ARG A 63 -3.44 -7.07 -6.76
N GLN A 64 -2.45 -6.20 -6.98
CA GLN A 64 -1.28 -6.50 -7.81
C GLN A 64 -0.45 -7.65 -7.24
N GLN A 65 -0.22 -7.66 -5.92
CA GLN A 65 0.55 -8.72 -5.27
C GLN A 65 -0.16 -10.06 -5.35
N VAL A 66 -1.49 -10.07 -5.20
CA VAL A 66 -2.30 -11.28 -5.41
C VAL A 66 -2.20 -11.74 -6.86
N LEU A 67 -2.36 -10.84 -7.83
CA LEU A 67 -2.21 -11.20 -9.24
C LEU A 67 -0.82 -11.76 -9.57
N LYS A 68 0.24 -11.20 -8.99
CA LYS A 68 1.62 -11.66 -9.24
C LYS A 68 1.90 -13.04 -8.67
N ASN A 69 1.42 -13.32 -7.46
CA ASN A 69 1.73 -14.56 -6.75
C ASN A 69 0.79 -15.71 -7.15
N PHE A 70 -0.47 -15.40 -7.39
CA PHE A 70 -1.45 -16.40 -7.83
C PHE A 70 -1.55 -16.48 -9.34
N GLY A 71 -1.13 -15.44 -10.08
CA GLY A 71 -1.27 -15.38 -11.52
C GLY A 71 0.01 -15.63 -12.31
N GLY A 72 0.25 -16.90 -12.62
CA GLY A 72 1.32 -17.35 -13.51
C GLY A 72 1.91 -18.69 -13.08
N ALA A 73 3.08 -19.04 -13.62
CA ALA A 73 3.83 -20.25 -13.27
C ALA A 73 4.30 -20.30 -11.79
N ALA A 74 4.24 -19.17 -11.07
CA ALA A 74 4.55 -19.07 -9.65
C ALA A 74 3.44 -19.61 -8.72
N ALA A 75 2.24 -19.87 -9.25
CA ALA A 75 1.11 -20.37 -8.46
C ALA A 75 1.42 -21.71 -7.76
N SER A 76 2.29 -22.54 -8.36
CA SER A 76 2.68 -23.85 -7.81
C SER A 76 3.60 -23.77 -6.57
N GLN A 77 4.13 -22.60 -6.23
CA GLN A 77 5.02 -22.38 -5.07
C GLN A 77 4.41 -21.52 -3.97
N VAL A 78 3.10 -21.24 -4.04
CA VAL A 78 2.43 -20.38 -3.06
C VAL A 78 2.38 -21.08 -1.70
N ASN A 79 3.06 -20.50 -0.70
CA ASN A 79 3.00 -20.97 0.68
C ASN A 79 1.65 -20.63 1.31
N SER A 80 0.78 -21.63 1.46
CA SER A 80 -0.58 -21.52 2.01
C SER A 80 -0.60 -20.81 3.37
N ASN A 81 0.25 -21.25 4.31
CA ASN A 81 0.27 -20.73 5.68
C ASN A 81 0.64 -19.24 5.73
N CYS A 82 1.55 -18.81 4.86
CA CYS A 82 1.95 -17.40 4.77
C CYS A 82 0.78 -16.53 4.29
N TRP A 83 0.07 -16.98 3.25
CA TRP A 83 -1.06 -16.24 2.70
C TRP A 83 -2.30 -16.26 3.60
N GLU A 84 -2.50 -17.33 4.39
CA GLU A 84 -3.50 -17.37 5.44
C GLU A 84 -3.24 -16.30 6.51
N ASP A 85 -2.00 -16.20 7.02
CA ASP A 85 -1.63 -15.16 7.99
C ASP A 85 -1.80 -13.75 7.39
N ILE A 86 -1.40 -13.54 6.13
CA ILE A 86 -1.61 -12.28 5.41
C ILE A 86 -3.11 -11.97 5.32
N SER A 87 -3.94 -12.92 4.91
CA SER A 87 -5.40 -12.71 4.77
C SER A 87 -6.05 -12.31 6.10
N ASN A 88 -5.67 -12.98 7.20
CA ASN A 88 -6.17 -12.69 8.53
C ASN A 88 -5.76 -11.29 9.01
N ARG A 89 -4.52 -10.88 8.75
CA ARG A 89 -4.02 -9.55 9.09
C ARG A 89 -4.72 -8.46 8.28
N LEU A 90 -4.87 -8.68 6.97
CA LEU A 90 -5.60 -7.77 6.11
C LEU A 90 -7.03 -7.60 6.63
N GLN A 91 -7.74 -8.69 6.93
CA GLN A 91 -9.10 -8.59 7.45
C GLN A 91 -9.20 -7.81 8.77
N ARG A 92 -8.21 -7.93 9.67
CA ARG A 92 -8.16 -7.12 10.89
C ARG A 92 -7.98 -5.63 10.61
N ILE A 93 -7.20 -5.28 9.59
CA ILE A 93 -6.97 -3.90 9.19
C ILE A 93 -8.24 -3.34 8.54
N SER A 94 -8.81 -4.01 7.53
CA SER A 94 -10.01 -3.50 6.83
C SER A 94 -11.22 -3.39 7.74
N SER A 95 -11.32 -4.28 8.72
CA SER A 95 -12.39 -4.21 9.70
C SER A 95 -12.09 -3.23 10.83
N ASP A 96 -11.02 -2.44 10.85
CA ASP A 96 -10.70 -1.55 11.97
C ASP A 96 -10.69 -2.27 13.35
N HIS A 97 -10.28 -3.54 13.37
CA HIS A 97 -10.35 -4.39 14.56
C HIS A 97 -9.72 -3.71 15.77
N TYR A 98 -8.51 -3.18 15.62
CA TYR A 98 -7.78 -2.55 16.73
C TYR A 98 -8.39 -1.25 17.22
N LYS A 99 -9.04 -0.47 16.34
CA LYS A 99 -9.78 0.74 16.73
C LYS A 99 -10.94 0.38 17.66
N ARG A 100 -11.62 -0.76 17.41
CA ARG A 100 -12.70 -1.27 18.25
C ARG A 100 -12.22 -1.98 19.51
N THR A 101 -11.16 -2.79 19.42
CA THR A 101 -10.64 -3.55 20.58
C THR A 101 -10.03 -2.63 21.63
N PHE A 102 -9.36 -1.57 21.20
CA PHE A 102 -8.65 -0.65 22.08
C PHE A 102 -9.25 0.75 21.98
N SER A 103 -10.50 0.90 22.43
CA SER A 103 -11.15 2.21 22.50
C SER A 103 -10.50 3.05 23.61
N VAL A 104 -9.68 4.02 23.23
CA VAL A 104 -9.11 5.01 24.14
C VAL A 104 -10.01 6.25 24.12
N SER A 105 -10.48 6.67 25.30
CA SER A 105 -11.39 7.83 25.46
C SER A 105 -10.79 9.14 24.94
N GLN A 106 -9.47 9.24 24.91
CA GLN A 106 -8.70 10.33 24.31
C GLN A 106 -7.62 9.73 23.40
N ALA A 107 -8.03 9.24 22.22
CA ALA A 107 -7.09 8.77 21.23
C ALA A 107 -6.15 9.91 20.81
N LYS A 108 -4.91 9.89 21.30
CA LYS A 108 -3.85 10.82 20.88
C LYS A 108 -3.02 10.13 19.81
N SER A 109 -2.91 10.76 18.64
CA SER A 109 -1.94 10.33 17.63
C SER A 109 -0.52 10.59 18.15
N ALA A 110 0.45 9.79 17.72
CA ALA A 110 1.86 9.98 18.08
C ALA A 110 2.40 11.37 17.65
N THR A 111 1.81 11.96 16.60
CA THR A 111 2.11 13.30 16.10
C THR A 111 1.27 14.40 16.74
N GLY A 112 0.31 14.05 17.60
CA GLY A 112 -0.69 14.97 18.13
C GLY A 112 -1.77 15.38 17.12
N LEU A 113 -1.72 14.91 15.87
CA LEU A 113 -2.68 15.23 14.82
C LEU A 113 -4.00 14.47 15.01
N SER A 114 -5.10 15.14 14.66
CA SER A 114 -6.42 14.53 14.51
C SER A 114 -6.51 13.62 13.28
N GLU A 115 -7.58 12.82 13.20
CA GLU A 115 -7.87 11.96 12.04
C GLU A 115 -8.03 12.76 10.75
N GLN A 116 -8.62 13.95 10.84
CA GLN A 116 -8.86 14.85 9.71
C GLN A 116 -7.54 15.46 9.21
N GLU A 117 -6.68 15.90 10.13
CA GLU A 117 -5.34 16.41 9.78
C GLU A 117 -4.46 15.33 9.19
N CYS A 118 -4.53 14.09 9.69
CA CYS A 118 -3.86 12.94 9.07
C CYS A 118 -4.35 12.70 7.64
N HIS A 119 -5.67 12.79 7.40
CA HIS A 119 -6.25 12.66 6.06
C HIS A 119 -5.77 13.77 5.12
N GLN A 120 -5.73 15.01 5.60
CA GLN A 120 -5.27 16.16 4.83
C GLN A 120 -3.78 16.03 4.49
N ALA A 121 -2.95 15.57 5.45
CA ALA A 121 -1.51 15.38 5.24
C ALA A 121 -1.17 14.35 4.16
N ILE A 122 -2.08 13.41 3.86
CA ILE A 122 -1.90 12.41 2.78
C ILE A 122 -2.72 12.74 1.52
N SER A 123 -3.42 13.87 1.50
CA SER A 123 -4.20 14.32 0.34
C SER A 123 -3.31 14.62 -0.86
N ASN A 124 -3.85 14.50 -2.06
CA ASN A 124 -3.10 14.81 -3.27
C ASN A 124 -2.72 16.29 -3.32
N ASP A 125 -3.60 17.18 -2.88
CA ASP A 125 -3.35 18.63 -2.91
C ASP A 125 -2.17 19.00 -2.01
N PHE A 126 -2.14 18.46 -0.79
CA PHE A 126 -1.03 18.70 0.13
C PHE A 126 0.29 18.12 -0.38
N LEU A 127 0.25 16.93 -1.00
CA LEU A 127 1.45 16.31 -1.55
C LEU A 127 1.95 17.01 -2.82
N ALA A 128 1.05 17.54 -3.65
CA ALA A 128 1.40 18.35 -4.81
C ALA A 128 2.07 19.66 -4.37
N TYR A 129 1.51 20.31 -3.34
CA TYR A 129 2.10 21.49 -2.71
C TYR A 129 3.54 21.23 -2.25
N LEU A 130 3.77 20.16 -1.49
CA LEU A 130 5.12 19.80 -1.02
C LEU A 130 6.10 19.55 -2.17
N GLN A 131 5.65 18.89 -3.25
CA GLN A 131 6.50 18.66 -4.42
C GLN A 131 6.85 19.94 -5.17
N GLU A 132 5.97 20.93 -5.21
CA GLU A 132 6.22 22.23 -5.84
C GLU A 132 7.21 23.07 -5.01
N GLU A 133 7.07 23.07 -3.68
CA GLU A 133 8.02 23.74 -2.79
C GLU A 133 9.42 23.14 -2.87
N ASP A 134 9.54 21.81 -2.84
CA ASP A 134 10.84 21.13 -2.95
C ASP A 134 11.55 21.48 -4.27
N LYS A 135 10.81 21.50 -5.39
CA LYS A 135 11.36 21.93 -6.70
C LYS A 135 11.84 23.39 -6.65
N SER A 136 11.07 24.28 -6.02
CA SER A 136 11.41 25.70 -5.86
C SER A 136 12.67 25.89 -5.00
N VAL A 137 12.78 25.19 -3.89
CA VAL A 137 13.97 25.25 -3.00
C VAL A 137 15.20 24.66 -3.69
N ILE A 138 15.08 23.49 -4.32
CA ILE A 138 16.18 22.85 -5.05
C ILE A 138 16.67 23.75 -6.20
N SER A 139 15.75 24.43 -6.92
CA SER A 139 16.12 25.37 -7.99
C SER A 139 16.91 26.57 -7.46
N ARG A 140 16.52 27.13 -6.31
CA ARG A 140 17.22 28.26 -5.66
C ARG A 140 18.61 27.88 -5.16
N VAL A 141 18.77 26.67 -4.63
CA VAL A 141 20.07 26.16 -4.18
C VAL A 141 21.00 25.86 -5.37
N LYS A 142 20.47 25.27 -6.45
CA LYS A 142 21.23 25.02 -7.68
C LYS A 142 21.68 26.33 -8.37
N GLY A 143 20.87 27.38 -8.31
CA GLY A 143 21.22 28.71 -8.83
C GLY A 143 22.43 29.33 -8.11
N LYS A 144 22.54 29.13 -6.79
CA LYS A 144 23.67 29.64 -6.00
C LYS A 144 24.97 28.87 -6.22
N PHE A 145 24.89 27.57 -6.49
CA PHE A 145 26.08 26.75 -6.77
C PHE A 145 26.65 26.98 -8.18
N LYS A 146 25.88 27.54 -9.12
CA LYS A 146 26.34 27.79 -10.49
C LYS A 146 27.14 29.09 -10.66
N ILE A 147 27.17 29.97 -9.65
CA ILE A 147 27.81 31.29 -9.72
C ILE A 147 29.30 31.26 -9.33
N SER A 148 29.83 30.14 -8.80
CA SER A 148 31.22 30.06 -8.31
C SER A 148 32.22 29.34 -9.24
N GLN A 149 31.89 29.08 -10.51
CA GLN A 149 32.83 28.47 -11.49
C GLN A 149 33.02 29.27 -12.78
N SER A 150 32.99 30.61 -12.70
CA SER A 150 33.49 31.47 -13.79
C SER A 150 34.36 32.60 -13.22
N SER A 151 35.60 32.26 -12.87
CA SER A 151 36.76 33.18 -12.81
C SER A 151 38.02 32.34 -12.93
#